data_AF-A0A914AUA5-F1
#
_entry.id   AF-A0A914AUA5-F1
#
_cell.length_a   1.000
_cell.length_b   1.000
_cell.length_c   1.000
_cell.angle_alpha   90.00
_cell.angle_beta   90.00
_cell.angle_gamma   90.00
#
_symmetry.space_group_name_H-M   'P 1'
#
loop_
_entity.id
_entity.type
_entity.pdbx_description
1 polymer ?
#
loop_
_entity_poly.entity_id
_entity_poly.type
_entity_poly.pdbx_seq_one_letter_code
_entity_poly.pdbx_strand_id
1 'polypeptide(L)'
;MVPHHFTVSLCLHVLMLLPFHSVVAGYGMQGGSMTHGTSGRISSSGSTSSRIGGGSMVARYTGLQHRDLLDDDKGHYVCSLQDCMPYIRMGVTIELSMQQKHEVQRKRSFIRKWRDDNKLYRASAQIRHTPIVTLTPAQQSQILSRFGNYFTSAEDLPPITHVGAREKRSDISICPRVEHWDALLLGLTNDDELVQVVQFPGDTQWVLDESCAQTACNFVSNCGCTAHTRLVRATVISFDQSVVAEKYIKVYCCVAVKFV
;
A
#
# COMPACT_ATOMS: atom_id res chain seq x y z
N MET A 1 -66.24 35.56 21.40
CA MET A 1 -64.97 36.30 21.30
C MET A 1 -63.94 35.33 20.73
N VAL A 2 -64.07 34.99 19.44
CA VAL A 2 -63.31 35.47 18.25
C VAL A 2 -61.83 35.07 18.29
N PRO A 3 -61.38 34.17 17.41
CA PRO A 3 -59.99 33.73 17.26
C PRO A 3 -59.26 34.55 16.17
N HIS A 4 -57.94 34.68 16.27
CA HIS A 4 -57.10 35.14 15.16
C HIS A 4 -56.14 34.05 14.70
N HIS A 5 -56.42 33.57 13.48
CA HIS A 5 -55.50 32.87 12.59
C HIS A 5 -54.38 33.81 12.14
N PHE A 6 -53.16 33.30 11.99
CA PHE A 6 -52.20 33.84 11.02
C PHE A 6 -51.48 32.69 10.30
N THR A 7 -51.81 32.57 9.01
CA THR A 7 -51.19 31.75 7.98
C THR A 7 -50.39 32.66 7.04
N VAL A 8 -49.13 32.33 6.78
CA VAL A 8 -48.30 32.84 5.64
C VAL A 8 -47.37 31.66 5.29
N SER A 9 -47.64 30.79 4.32
CA SER A 9 -47.71 30.90 2.85
C SER A 9 -46.41 31.28 2.15
N LEU A 10 -45.81 30.24 1.55
CA LEU A 10 -45.17 30.14 0.21
C LEU A 10 -44.26 31.25 -0.32
N CYS A 11 -43.04 30.86 -0.75
CA CYS A 11 -42.59 30.85 -2.16
C CYS A 11 -41.06 31.00 -2.28
N LEU A 12 -40.38 30.01 -2.86
CA LEU A 12 -39.12 30.17 -3.63
C LEU A 12 -38.90 28.86 -4.40
N HIS A 13 -39.49 28.75 -5.59
CA HIS A 13 -38.90 29.07 -6.90
C HIS A 13 -37.72 28.17 -7.28
N VAL A 14 -38.10 27.11 -8.00
CA VAL A 14 -37.43 26.46 -9.15
C VAL A 14 -36.52 27.40 -9.94
N LEU A 15 -35.32 26.92 -10.32
CA LEU A 15 -34.53 27.17 -11.56
C LEU A 15 -33.14 26.53 -11.30
N MET A 16 -32.42 25.83 -12.18
CA MET A 16 -32.56 25.37 -13.55
C MET A 16 -31.52 24.27 -13.75
N LEU A 17 -31.89 23.28 -14.55
CA LEU A 17 -31.02 22.27 -15.14
C LEU A 17 -30.06 22.92 -16.14
N LEU A 18 -28.77 22.59 -16.11
CA LEU A 18 -27.89 22.63 -17.28
C LEU A 18 -26.74 21.61 -17.14
N PRO A 19 -26.72 20.52 -17.92
CA PRO A 19 -25.51 19.75 -18.19
C PRO A 19 -24.85 20.28 -19.47
N PHE A 20 -23.66 20.86 -19.34
CA PHE A 20 -22.79 21.13 -20.49
C PHE A 20 -22.04 19.85 -20.88
N HIS A 21 -22.53 19.17 -21.91
CA HIS A 21 -21.73 18.22 -22.68
C HIS A 21 -21.01 18.97 -23.79
N SER A 22 -19.71 19.21 -23.61
CA SER A 22 -18.82 19.66 -24.69
C SER A 22 -18.29 18.43 -25.43
N VAL A 23 -18.90 18.13 -26.57
CA VAL A 23 -18.36 17.25 -27.60
C VAL A 23 -17.31 18.04 -28.37
N VAL A 24 -16.04 17.67 -28.24
CA VAL A 24 -14.98 18.14 -29.14
C VAL A 24 -14.71 17.03 -30.15
N ALA A 25 -15.28 17.21 -31.34
CA ALA A 25 -14.89 16.50 -32.54
C ALA A 25 -13.62 17.19 -33.12
N GLY A 26 -12.51 16.46 -33.14
CA GLY A 26 -11.30 16.85 -33.86
C GLY A 26 -11.10 15.95 -35.07
N TYR A 27 -11.43 16.47 -36.25
CA TYR A 27 -11.07 15.88 -37.54
C TYR A 27 -9.55 15.86 -37.73
N GLY A 28 -9.06 14.83 -38.41
CA GLY A 28 -7.64 14.55 -38.56
C GLY A 28 -6.91 15.35 -39.62
N MET A 29 -5.66 14.94 -39.89
CA MET A 29 -4.98 15.14 -41.16
C MET A 29 -3.75 14.23 -41.24
N GLN A 30 -3.48 13.79 -42.47
CA GLN A 30 -2.35 13.00 -42.95
C GLN A 30 -1.02 13.77 -42.83
N GLY A 31 0.10 13.03 -42.88
CA GLY A 31 1.38 13.61 -43.25
C GLY A 31 2.54 12.66 -42.99
N GLY A 32 3.01 11.97 -44.04
CA GLY A 32 4.11 11.02 -43.95
C GLY A 32 5.46 11.67 -43.63
N SER A 33 6.40 10.85 -43.18
CA SER A 33 7.83 11.15 -43.25
C SER A 33 8.59 9.89 -43.64
N MET A 34 9.07 9.88 -44.88
CA MET A 34 10.17 9.04 -45.33
C MET A 34 11.43 9.89 -45.25
N THR A 35 12.45 9.43 -44.54
CA THR A 35 13.84 9.58 -44.99
C THR A 35 14.72 8.46 -44.43
N HIS A 36 15.53 7.94 -45.36
CA HIS A 36 16.64 7.00 -45.22
C HIS A 36 17.74 7.50 -44.27
N GLY A 37 18.50 6.55 -43.69
CA GLY A 37 19.79 6.88 -43.08
C GLY A 37 20.56 5.74 -42.40
N THR A 38 21.11 4.84 -43.20
CA THR A 38 22.43 4.17 -43.04
C THR A 38 22.90 3.60 -41.70
N SER A 39 22.97 2.26 -41.67
CA SER A 39 24.18 1.42 -41.50
C SER A 39 25.33 1.94 -40.61
N GLY A 40 25.57 1.23 -39.50
CA GLY A 40 26.79 1.25 -38.72
C GLY A 40 27.01 -0.09 -38.03
N ARG A 41 27.56 -1.06 -38.77
CA ARG A 41 28.03 -2.37 -38.27
C ARG A 41 29.40 -2.15 -37.61
N ILE A 42 29.50 -2.32 -36.30
CA ILE A 42 30.79 -2.56 -35.63
C ILE A 42 30.72 -3.93 -34.98
N SER A 43 31.46 -4.84 -35.59
CA SER A 43 31.76 -6.16 -35.09
C SER A 43 32.89 -6.03 -34.06
N SER A 44 32.65 -6.43 -32.82
CA SER A 44 33.71 -6.88 -31.91
C SER A 44 33.31 -8.21 -31.30
N SER A 45 34.00 -9.22 -31.80
CA SER A 45 34.11 -10.57 -31.27
C SER A 45 34.73 -10.59 -29.89
N GLY A 46 34.26 -11.47 -29.01
CA GLY A 46 35.05 -11.87 -27.85
C GLY A 46 34.29 -12.56 -26.71
N SER A 47 34.19 -13.88 -26.80
CA SER A 47 34.27 -14.82 -25.67
C SER A 47 33.02 -15.11 -24.84
N THR A 48 32.36 -16.18 -25.31
CA THR A 48 31.67 -17.24 -24.56
C THR A 48 32.10 -17.42 -23.09
N SER A 49 31.12 -17.36 -22.18
CA SER A 49 31.05 -18.24 -21.02
C SER A 49 29.59 -18.53 -20.68
N SER A 50 29.19 -19.75 -21.01
CA SER A 50 27.91 -20.35 -20.67
C SER A 50 27.86 -20.67 -19.18
N ARG A 51 27.06 -19.92 -18.42
CA ARG A 51 26.49 -20.41 -17.16
C ARG A 51 24.97 -20.30 -17.19
N ILE A 52 24.39 -21.47 -17.38
CA ILE A 52 23.01 -21.83 -17.08
C ILE A 52 22.75 -21.52 -15.60
N GLY A 53 21.71 -20.75 -15.32
CA GLY A 53 21.30 -20.39 -13.97
C GLY A 53 20.30 -19.26 -14.02
N GLY A 54 19.08 -19.53 -14.50
CA GLY A 54 17.95 -18.61 -14.44
C GLY A 54 17.53 -18.39 -13.00
N GLY A 55 18.27 -17.51 -12.30
CA GLY A 55 17.88 -16.97 -11.02
C GLY A 55 16.87 -15.87 -11.23
N SER A 56 15.60 -16.15 -10.91
CA SER A 56 14.57 -15.13 -10.71
C SER A 56 15.12 -14.08 -9.74
N MET A 57 15.11 -12.80 -10.13
CA MET A 57 15.35 -11.70 -9.20
C MET A 57 14.15 -11.63 -8.24
N VAL A 58 14.21 -12.44 -7.19
CA VAL A 58 13.33 -12.29 -6.03
C VAL A 58 13.63 -10.92 -5.44
N ALA A 59 12.61 -10.06 -5.38
CA ALA A 59 12.65 -8.83 -4.60
C ALA A 59 13.18 -9.19 -3.21
N ARG A 60 14.40 -8.76 -2.89
CA ARG A 60 15.05 -9.03 -1.61
C ARG A 60 14.29 -8.27 -0.53
N TYR A 61 13.30 -8.93 0.07
CA TYR A 61 12.80 -8.54 1.38
C TYR A 61 13.97 -8.67 2.36
N THR A 62 14.49 -7.55 2.83
CA THR A 62 15.62 -7.44 3.78
C THR A 62 15.30 -7.98 5.20
N GLY A 63 14.24 -8.78 5.35
CA GLY A 63 13.79 -9.34 6.62
C GLY A 63 14.18 -10.80 6.89
N LEU A 64 14.80 -11.50 5.94
CA LEU A 64 15.22 -12.90 6.11
C LEU A 64 16.72 -13.04 5.80
N GLN A 65 17.57 -12.58 6.72
CA GLN A 65 18.94 -13.06 6.76
C GLN A 65 18.94 -14.46 7.38
N HIS A 66 19.32 -15.43 6.54
CA HIS A 66 19.64 -16.80 6.92
C HIS A 66 20.69 -16.75 8.05
N ARG A 67 20.30 -17.18 9.25
CA ARG A 67 21.24 -17.36 10.36
C ARG A 67 21.58 -18.84 10.37
N ASP A 68 22.81 -19.17 10.00
CA ASP A 68 23.38 -20.50 10.20
C ASP A 68 23.44 -20.76 11.71
N LEU A 69 22.53 -21.61 12.19
CA LEU A 69 22.47 -22.08 13.57
C LEU A 69 23.27 -23.37 13.68
N LEU A 70 24.45 -23.24 14.27
CA LEU A 70 25.17 -24.35 14.90
C LEU A 70 24.41 -24.83 16.14
N ASP A 71 24.55 -26.13 16.36
CA ASP A 71 23.84 -27.03 17.27
C ASP A 71 23.67 -26.61 18.74
N ASP A 72 22.72 -27.34 19.35
CA ASP A 72 22.45 -27.55 20.78
C ASP A 72 21.82 -26.40 21.58
N ASP A 73 20.50 -26.46 21.78
CA ASP A 73 19.95 -27.01 23.03
C ASP A 73 18.41 -27.09 22.97
N LYS A 74 17.85 -28.16 23.56
CA LYS A 74 16.41 -28.43 23.64
C LYS A 74 15.75 -27.54 24.69
N GLY A 75 15.42 -26.31 24.31
CA GLY A 75 14.52 -25.44 25.05
C GLY A 75 13.49 -24.86 24.10
N HIS A 76 12.20 -25.16 24.33
CA HIS A 76 11.06 -24.60 23.60
C HIS A 76 10.97 -23.07 23.78
N TYR A 77 11.84 -22.31 23.10
CA TYR A 77 11.60 -20.91 22.83
C TYR A 77 10.70 -20.84 21.60
N VAL A 78 9.39 -20.97 21.85
CA VAL A 78 8.41 -20.37 20.96
C VAL A 78 8.67 -18.88 21.06
N CYS A 79 9.55 -18.35 20.21
CA CYS A 79 9.61 -16.91 20.02
C CYS A 79 8.19 -16.48 19.63
N SER A 80 7.50 -15.79 20.54
CA SER A 80 6.29 -15.10 20.15
C SER A 80 6.69 -14.16 19.02
N LEU A 81 5.89 -14.10 17.94
CA LEU A 81 6.15 -13.21 16.81
C LEU A 81 6.31 -11.73 17.24
N GLN A 82 5.91 -11.39 18.47
CA GLN A 82 6.08 -10.08 19.10
C GLN A 82 7.47 -9.85 19.69
N ASP A 83 8.16 -10.87 20.20
CA ASP A 83 9.47 -10.72 20.85
C ASP A 83 10.65 -10.64 19.87
N CYS A 84 10.43 -10.97 18.60
CA CYS A 84 11.45 -10.89 17.54
C CYS A 84 11.39 -9.59 16.73
N MET A 85 10.51 -8.64 17.06
CA MET A 85 10.47 -7.34 16.39
C MET A 85 11.57 -6.46 17.00
N PRO A 86 12.67 -6.17 16.27
CA PRO A 86 13.63 -5.20 16.77
C PRO A 86 12.87 -3.89 17.00
N TYR A 87 12.94 -3.34 18.22
CA TYR A 87 12.62 -1.93 18.46
C TYR A 87 13.63 -1.11 17.64
N ILE A 88 13.32 -0.87 16.38
CA ILE A 88 14.12 -0.01 15.52
C ILE A 88 13.96 1.38 16.11
N ARG A 89 15.05 1.92 16.67
CA ARG A 89 15.09 3.30 17.13
C ARG A 89 14.64 4.18 15.96
N MET A 90 13.48 4.80 16.12
CA MET A 90 12.90 5.68 15.12
C MET A 90 13.90 6.79 14.82
N GLY A 91 14.47 6.79 13.63
CA GLY A 91 15.11 7.97 13.08
C GLY A 91 14.01 8.99 12.78
N VAL A 92 13.76 9.94 13.70
CA VAL A 92 12.96 11.11 13.37
C VAL A 92 13.71 11.86 12.27
N THR A 93 13.12 11.92 11.09
CA THR A 93 13.91 12.27 9.89
C THR A 93 13.55 13.65 9.36
N ILE A 94 12.27 14.02 9.34
CA ILE A 94 11.78 15.29 8.77
C ILE A 94 10.59 15.80 9.58
N GLU A 95 10.67 17.03 10.10
CA GLU A 95 9.55 17.63 10.84
C GLU A 95 8.47 18.20 9.92
N LEU A 96 7.21 18.16 10.37
CA LEU A 96 6.12 18.86 9.72
C LEU A 96 6.19 20.37 10.01
N SER A 97 5.86 21.17 9.00
CA SER A 97 5.76 22.62 9.14
C SER A 97 4.63 23.02 10.09
N MET A 98 4.68 24.25 10.62
CA MET A 98 3.60 24.75 11.48
C MET A 98 2.24 24.73 10.77
N GLN A 99 2.19 24.98 9.46
CA GLN A 99 0.95 24.90 8.68
C GLN A 99 0.40 23.46 8.61
N GLN A 100 1.27 22.48 8.37
CA GLN A 100 0.91 21.07 8.34
C GLN A 100 0.43 20.58 9.73
N LYS A 101 1.08 21.02 10.81
CA LYS A 101 0.64 20.75 12.18
C LYS A 101 -0.79 21.29 12.44
N HIS A 102 -1.08 22.51 11.95
CA HIS A 102 -2.44 23.06 12.02
C HIS A 102 -3.46 22.30 11.16
N GLU A 103 -3.07 21.75 10.01
CA GLU A 103 -3.94 20.88 9.19
C GLU A 103 -4.32 19.60 9.93
N VAL A 104 -3.34 18.93 10.55
CA VAL A 104 -3.57 17.76 11.41
C VAL A 104 -4.54 18.11 12.53
N GLN A 105 -4.32 19.25 13.20
CA GLN A 105 -5.16 19.68 14.32
C GLN A 105 -6.60 19.97 13.87
N ARG A 106 -6.80 20.60 12.70
CA ARG A 106 -8.14 20.83 12.12
C ARG A 106 -8.86 19.52 11.79
N LYS A 107 -8.11 18.48 11.39
CA LYS A 107 -8.65 17.15 11.05
C LYS A 107 -8.68 16.17 12.23
N ARG A 108 -8.44 16.62 13.47
CA ARG A 108 -8.30 15.74 14.64
C ARG A 108 -9.54 14.89 14.94
N SER A 109 -10.75 15.45 14.73
CA SER A 109 -12.00 14.70 14.91
C SER A 109 -12.14 13.57 13.89
N PHE A 110 -11.78 13.82 12.63
CA PHE A 110 -11.73 12.81 11.58
C PHE A 110 -10.71 11.72 11.90
N ILE A 111 -9.49 12.08 12.29
CA ILE A 111 -8.42 11.14 12.69
C ILE A 111 -8.91 10.21 13.80
N ARG A 112 -9.52 10.78 14.84
CA ARG A 112 -10.04 10.00 15.97
C ARG A 112 -11.15 9.04 15.52
N LYS A 113 -12.14 9.56 14.79
CA LYS A 113 -13.26 8.76 14.29
C LYS A 113 -12.77 7.63 13.40
N TRP A 114 -11.88 7.92 12.44
CA TRP A 114 -11.31 6.92 11.55
C TRP A 114 -10.61 5.81 12.34
N ARG A 115 -9.78 6.17 13.32
CA ARG A 115 -9.08 5.19 14.16
C ARG A 115 -10.07 4.32 14.91
N ASP A 116 -11.11 4.90 15.50
CA ASP A 116 -12.09 4.15 16.27
C ASP A 116 -12.95 3.23 15.37
N ASP A 117 -13.33 3.68 14.17
CA ASP A 117 -14.08 2.89 13.18
C ASP A 117 -13.26 1.71 12.61
N ASN A 118 -11.92 1.82 12.55
CA ASN A 118 -11.03 0.85 11.91
C ASN A 118 -10.12 0.09 12.89
N LYS A 119 -10.34 0.20 14.20
CA LYS A 119 -9.58 -0.53 15.24
C LYS A 119 -9.70 -2.06 15.14
N LEU A 120 -10.85 -2.55 14.66
CA LEU A 120 -11.21 -3.96 14.66
C LEU A 120 -11.35 -4.57 13.26
N TYR A 121 -11.39 -3.73 12.22
CA TYR A 121 -11.71 -4.15 10.87
C TYR A 121 -10.85 -3.44 9.84
N ARG A 122 -10.76 -4.07 8.68
CA ARG A 122 -10.19 -3.56 7.43
C ARG A 122 -10.42 -2.05 7.35
N ALA A 123 -9.34 -1.27 7.44
CA ALA A 123 -9.28 -0.01 6.73
C ALA A 123 -9.56 -0.38 5.28
N SER A 124 -10.84 -0.34 4.90
CA SER A 124 -11.27 -0.90 3.63
C SER A 124 -10.47 -0.18 2.56
N ALA A 125 -9.74 -0.93 1.74
CA ALA A 125 -9.00 -0.42 0.58
C ALA A 125 -9.89 0.45 -0.34
N GLN A 126 -11.21 0.38 -0.17
CA GLN A 126 -12.19 1.17 -0.91
C GLN A 126 -12.51 2.53 -0.30
N ILE A 127 -12.06 2.85 0.92
CA ILE A 127 -12.30 4.19 1.42
C ILE A 127 -11.30 5.11 0.73
N ARG A 128 -11.77 5.78 -0.32
CA ARG A 128 -11.03 6.83 -1.04
C ARG A 128 -10.70 7.94 -0.06
N HIS A 129 -9.53 7.86 0.55
CA HIS A 129 -9.06 8.85 1.49
C HIS A 129 -8.34 9.97 0.75
N THR A 130 -8.59 11.20 1.16
CA THR A 130 -7.72 12.32 0.80
C THR A 130 -6.55 12.36 1.79
N PRO A 131 -5.35 12.76 1.33
CA PRO A 131 -4.24 13.02 2.24
C PRO A 131 -4.66 13.96 3.37
N ILE A 132 -4.27 13.62 4.61
CA ILE A 132 -4.49 14.49 5.77
C ILE A 132 -3.54 15.69 5.67
N VAL A 133 -2.28 15.41 5.36
CA VAL A 133 -1.19 16.39 5.19
C VAL A 133 -0.67 16.31 3.76
N THR A 134 -0.47 17.47 3.14
CA THR A 134 0.22 17.57 1.84
C THR A 134 1.68 17.93 2.08
N LEU A 135 2.59 17.12 1.54
CA LEU A 135 4.03 17.36 1.62
C LEU A 135 4.47 18.41 0.61
N THR A 136 5.44 19.24 0.99
CA THR A 136 6.06 20.22 0.09
C THR A 136 7.05 19.55 -0.87
N PRO A 137 7.35 20.16 -2.04
CA PRO A 137 8.38 19.63 -2.95
C PRO A 137 9.75 19.47 -2.28
N ALA A 138 10.13 20.38 -1.37
CA ALA A 138 11.37 20.28 -0.61
C ALA A 138 11.38 19.05 0.32
N GLN A 139 10.26 18.78 1.00
CA GLN A 139 10.12 17.57 1.82
C GLN A 139 10.12 16.30 0.96
N GLN A 140 9.47 16.31 -0.21
CA GLN A 140 9.50 15.19 -1.15
C GLN A 140 10.94 14.84 -1.55
N SER A 141 11.74 15.82 -1.95
CA SER A 141 13.15 15.61 -2.28
C SER A 141 13.94 15.02 -1.11
N GLN A 142 13.74 15.54 0.10
CA GLN A 142 14.37 15.00 1.31
C GLN A 142 13.94 13.56 1.60
N ILE A 143 12.65 13.25 1.44
CA ILE A 143 12.10 11.90 1.66
C ILE A 143 12.69 10.92 0.64
N LEU A 144 12.63 11.24 -0.65
CA LEU A 144 13.16 10.37 -1.69
C LEU A 144 14.67 10.13 -1.55
N SER A 145 15.43 11.15 -1.11
CA SER A 145 16.88 10.98 -0.87
C SER A 145 17.21 10.02 0.29
N ARG A 146 16.32 9.89 1.28
CA ARG A 146 16.56 9.06 2.48
C ARG A 146 15.84 7.71 2.44
N PHE A 147 14.68 7.67 1.81
CA PHE A 147 13.73 6.56 1.83
C PHE A 147 13.37 6.08 0.42
N GLY A 148 14.14 6.46 -0.61
CA GLY A 148 13.83 6.15 -2.01
C GLY A 148 13.64 4.65 -2.28
N ASN A 149 14.24 3.78 -1.48
CA ASN A 149 14.08 2.33 -1.57
C ASN A 149 12.67 1.80 -1.27
N TYR A 150 11.79 2.62 -0.67
CA TYR A 150 10.38 2.27 -0.43
C TYR A 150 9.47 2.57 -1.61
N PHE A 151 9.94 3.36 -2.58
CA PHE A 151 9.15 3.81 -3.71
C PHE A 151 9.50 2.98 -4.94
N THR A 152 8.49 2.52 -5.68
CA THR A 152 8.68 1.67 -6.85
C THR A 152 7.61 1.98 -7.89
N SER A 153 7.97 1.87 -9.17
CA SER A 153 7.01 2.05 -10.26
C SER A 153 6.03 0.87 -10.31
N ALA A 154 4.81 1.10 -10.80
CA ALA A 154 3.81 0.03 -10.90
C ALA A 154 4.27 -1.12 -11.82
N GLU A 155 5.06 -0.78 -12.84
CA GLU A 155 5.60 -1.70 -13.85
C GLU A 155 6.68 -2.62 -13.29
N ASP A 156 7.34 -2.22 -12.20
CA ASP A 156 8.40 -2.98 -11.54
C ASP A 156 7.86 -3.93 -10.46
N LEU A 157 6.54 -3.93 -10.23
CA LEU A 157 5.93 -4.79 -9.24
C LEU A 157 6.02 -6.27 -9.63
N PRO A 158 6.33 -7.16 -8.68
CA PRO A 158 6.24 -8.58 -8.92
C PRO A 158 4.84 -8.96 -9.42
N PRO A 159 4.74 -9.86 -10.42
CA PRO A 159 3.45 -10.30 -10.92
C PRO A 159 2.67 -10.97 -9.79
N ILE A 160 1.39 -10.61 -9.67
CA ILE A 160 0.48 -11.21 -8.70
C ILE A 160 0.24 -12.66 -9.10
N THR A 161 0.40 -13.57 -8.14
CA THR A 161 0.12 -14.99 -8.35
C THR A 161 -1.40 -15.20 -8.41
N HIS A 162 -1.99 -15.09 -9.60
CA HIS A 162 -3.40 -15.41 -9.78
C HIS A 162 -3.60 -16.91 -9.78
N VAL A 163 -4.36 -17.41 -8.81
CA VAL A 163 -4.89 -18.78 -8.78
C VAL A 163 -5.81 -18.94 -10.00
N GLY A 164 -5.29 -19.41 -11.14
CA GLY A 164 -6.09 -19.67 -12.34
C GLY A 164 -5.40 -19.57 -13.71
N ALA A 165 -4.18 -19.04 -13.83
CA ALA A 165 -3.50 -18.90 -15.13
C ALA A 165 -2.39 -19.97 -15.32
N ARG A 166 -2.76 -21.07 -15.99
CA ARG A 166 -1.90 -22.15 -16.56
C ARG A 166 -0.77 -22.71 -15.66
N GLU A 167 -1.03 -23.92 -15.15
CA GLU A 167 -0.22 -24.76 -14.26
C GLU A 167 1.26 -24.91 -14.66
N LYS A 168 2.13 -24.20 -13.94
CA LYS A 168 3.47 -24.71 -13.64
C LYS A 168 3.39 -25.28 -12.23
N ARG A 169 2.89 -26.54 -12.09
CA ARG A 169 2.67 -27.28 -10.82
C ARG A 169 2.26 -26.34 -9.68
N SER A 170 0.95 -26.09 -9.56
CA SER A 170 0.36 -25.28 -8.50
C SER A 170 1.08 -25.48 -7.17
N ASP A 171 1.71 -24.41 -6.65
CA ASP A 171 2.22 -24.43 -5.28
C ASP A 171 1.04 -24.82 -4.39
N ILE A 172 1.15 -26.00 -3.79
CA ILE A 172 0.14 -26.56 -2.91
C ILE A 172 0.11 -25.70 -1.65
N SER A 173 -0.73 -24.67 -1.66
CA SER A 173 -0.92 -23.78 -0.52
C SER A 173 -2.00 -24.33 0.41
N ILE A 174 -1.70 -24.38 1.71
CA ILE A 174 -2.64 -24.78 2.76
C ILE A 174 -3.84 -23.82 2.76
N CYS A 175 -3.56 -22.52 2.68
CA CYS A 175 -4.58 -21.48 2.51
C CYS A 175 -4.29 -20.69 1.24
N PRO A 176 -5.05 -20.95 0.15
CA PRO A 176 -4.95 -20.15 -1.06
C PRO A 176 -5.28 -18.69 -0.74
N ARG A 177 -4.37 -17.80 -1.13
CA ARG A 177 -4.48 -16.36 -0.92
C ARG A 177 -4.71 -15.63 -2.24
N VAL A 178 -5.48 -14.55 -2.17
CA VAL A 178 -5.64 -13.57 -3.25
C VAL A 178 -4.80 -12.36 -2.88
N GLU A 179 -3.78 -12.12 -3.68
CA GLU A 179 -2.80 -11.04 -3.54
C GLU A 179 -3.26 -9.80 -4.32
N HIS A 180 -3.06 -8.61 -3.75
CA HIS A 180 -3.34 -7.33 -4.40
C HIS A 180 -2.32 -6.27 -3.97
N TRP A 181 -1.73 -5.58 -4.94
CA TRP A 181 -0.89 -4.41 -4.67
C TRP A 181 -1.75 -3.16 -4.53
N ASP A 182 -1.59 -2.45 -3.42
CA ASP A 182 -2.34 -1.23 -3.13
C ASP A 182 -1.41 -0.07 -2.75
N ALA A 183 -1.81 1.14 -3.15
CA ALA A 183 -1.15 2.39 -2.82
C ALA A 183 -1.81 2.99 -1.58
N LEU A 184 -1.60 2.32 -0.44
CA LEU A 184 -2.26 2.68 0.82
C LEU A 184 -1.97 4.14 1.18
N LEU A 185 -2.99 4.92 1.53
CA LEU A 185 -2.84 6.32 1.95
C LEU A 185 -2.86 6.49 3.47
N LEU A 186 -3.71 5.74 4.16
CA LEU A 186 -3.83 5.75 5.62
C LEU A 186 -3.66 4.33 6.14
N GLY A 187 -2.93 4.19 7.25
CA GLY A 187 -2.69 2.89 7.88
C GLY A 187 -2.67 3.00 9.40
N LEU A 188 -2.73 1.85 10.06
CA LEU A 188 -2.50 1.73 11.49
C LEU A 188 -1.10 1.18 11.74
N THR A 189 -0.39 1.72 12.73
CA THR A 189 0.89 1.15 13.17
C THR A 189 0.67 -0.07 14.07
N ASN A 190 1.74 -0.72 14.50
CA ASN A 190 1.69 -1.77 15.52
C ASN A 190 0.96 -1.31 16.80
N ASP A 191 1.15 -0.05 17.19
CA ASP A 191 0.59 0.57 18.40
C ASP A 191 -0.81 1.17 18.19
N ASP A 192 -1.50 0.83 17.09
CA ASP A 192 -2.81 1.37 16.72
C ASP A 192 -2.84 2.90 16.53
N GLU A 193 -1.68 3.50 16.21
CA GLU A 193 -1.57 4.89 15.79
C GLU A 193 -2.03 5.01 14.34
N LEU A 194 -2.95 5.94 14.06
CA LEU A 194 -3.30 6.29 12.69
C LEU A 194 -2.19 7.14 12.09
N VAL A 195 -1.67 6.69 10.95
CA VAL A 195 -0.61 7.36 10.19
C VAL A 195 -1.01 7.52 8.73
N GLN A 196 -0.43 8.50 8.05
CA GLN A 196 -0.52 8.63 6.60
C GLN A 196 0.72 8.03 5.95
N VAL A 197 0.54 7.05 5.08
CA VAL A 197 1.63 6.52 4.25
C VAL A 197 1.97 7.55 3.19
N VAL A 198 3.26 7.82 3.01
CA VAL A 198 3.72 8.84 2.05
C VAL A 198 3.51 8.33 0.63
N GLN A 199 2.79 9.09 -0.19
CA GLN A 199 2.60 8.78 -1.61
C GLN A 199 2.92 10.03 -2.42
N PHE A 200 3.64 9.86 -3.53
CA PHE A 200 3.92 10.94 -4.48
C PHE A 200 3.38 10.58 -5.87
N PRO A 201 3.03 11.58 -6.71
CA PRO A 201 2.72 11.32 -8.10
C PRO A 201 3.93 10.72 -8.83
N GLY A 202 3.81 9.48 -9.32
CA GLY A 202 4.89 8.76 -10.01
C GLY A 202 5.76 7.88 -9.09
N ASP A 203 5.98 8.30 -7.85
CA ASP A 203 6.72 7.52 -6.84
C ASP A 203 5.75 7.02 -5.76
N THR A 204 5.35 5.75 -5.86
CA THR A 204 4.35 5.14 -4.97
C THR A 204 5.00 4.09 -4.07
N GLN A 205 4.60 4.09 -2.79
CA GLN A 205 4.87 2.98 -1.87
C GLN A 205 3.77 1.94 -2.03
N TRP A 206 4.11 0.82 -2.65
CA TRP A 206 3.19 -0.29 -2.87
C TRP A 206 3.19 -1.24 -1.69
N VAL A 207 1.99 -1.61 -1.26
CA VAL A 207 1.76 -2.53 -0.16
C VAL A 207 1.04 -3.76 -0.69
N LEU A 208 1.57 -4.95 -0.39
CA LEU A 208 0.92 -6.21 -0.74
C LEU A 208 -0.12 -6.58 0.32
N ASP A 209 -1.40 -6.39 -0.02
CA ASP A 209 -2.55 -6.86 0.73
C ASP A 209 -2.90 -8.29 0.30
N GLU A 210 -3.19 -9.17 1.26
CA GLU A 210 -3.61 -10.54 0.96
C GLU A 210 -4.93 -10.85 1.66
N SER A 211 -5.81 -11.54 0.94
CA SER A 211 -7.06 -12.08 1.49
C SER A 211 -7.13 -13.58 1.30
N CYS A 212 -7.86 -14.29 2.16
CA CYS A 212 -8.06 -15.72 2.00
C CYS A 212 -9.09 -15.99 0.89
N ALA A 213 -8.72 -16.81 -0.10
CA ALA A 213 -9.64 -17.19 -1.17
C ALA A 213 -10.77 -18.11 -0.68
N GLN A 214 -10.52 -18.81 0.43
CA GLN A 214 -11.44 -19.75 1.07
C GLN A 214 -11.24 -19.73 2.58
N THR A 215 -12.21 -20.23 3.33
CA THR A 215 -12.21 -20.25 4.81
C THR A 215 -11.71 -21.57 5.40
N ALA A 216 -11.59 -22.63 4.61
CA ALA A 216 -11.11 -23.95 5.03
C ALA A 216 -9.71 -24.22 4.45
N CYS A 217 -8.87 -24.95 5.18
CA CYS A 217 -7.56 -25.35 4.67
C CYS A 217 -7.67 -26.45 3.62
N ASN A 218 -6.80 -26.40 2.62
CA ASN A 218 -6.59 -27.52 1.71
C ASN A 218 -5.82 -28.63 2.41
N PHE A 219 -6.21 -29.89 2.17
CA PHE A 219 -5.48 -31.10 2.57
C PHE A 219 -5.29 -31.33 4.08
N VAL A 220 -5.81 -30.47 4.96
CA VAL A 220 -5.65 -30.57 6.42
C VAL A 220 -7.01 -30.47 7.12
N SER A 221 -7.39 -31.51 7.85
CA SER A 221 -8.59 -31.49 8.70
C SER A 221 -8.39 -30.64 9.96
N ASN A 222 -9.48 -30.11 10.52
CA ASN A 222 -9.48 -29.21 11.68
C ASN A 222 -8.59 -27.97 11.49
N CYS A 223 -8.60 -27.39 10.30
CA CYS A 223 -7.82 -26.21 9.94
C CYS A 223 -8.71 -25.21 9.18
N GLY A 224 -8.65 -23.94 9.57
CA GLY A 224 -9.32 -22.83 8.93
C GLY A 224 -8.33 -21.81 8.36
N CYS A 225 -8.75 -21.11 7.32
CA CYS A 225 -8.02 -20.00 6.74
C CYS A 225 -8.69 -18.70 7.19
N THR A 226 -7.91 -17.84 7.83
CA THR A 226 -8.41 -16.59 8.41
C THR A 226 -7.52 -15.42 7.99
N ALA A 227 -8.14 -14.26 7.79
CA ALA A 227 -7.40 -13.02 7.63
C ALA A 227 -6.71 -12.67 8.96
N HIS A 228 -5.43 -12.35 8.88
CA HIS A 228 -4.63 -11.84 9.99
C HIS A 228 -3.94 -10.55 9.56
N THR A 229 -3.37 -9.81 10.50
CA THR A 229 -2.51 -8.67 10.19
C THR A 229 -1.05 -9.08 10.29
N ARG A 230 -0.23 -8.65 9.34
CA ARG A 230 1.24 -8.63 9.44
C ARG A 230 1.74 -7.19 9.47
N LEU A 231 2.99 -7.02 9.87
CA LEU A 231 3.64 -5.73 9.93
C LEU A 231 4.58 -5.56 8.74
N VAL A 232 4.43 -4.46 8.01
CA VAL A 232 5.35 -4.08 6.92
C VAL A 232 5.92 -2.69 7.17
N ARG A 233 7.16 -2.47 6.76
CA ARG A 233 7.79 -1.15 6.89
C ARG A 233 7.25 -0.21 5.82
N ALA A 234 6.98 1.03 6.21
CA ALA A 234 6.60 2.09 5.32
C ALA A 234 7.15 3.43 5.81
N THR A 235 7.37 4.36 4.88
CA THR A 235 7.60 5.77 5.20
C THR A 235 6.26 6.43 5.44
N VAL A 236 6.06 6.95 6.64
CA VAL A 236 4.77 7.48 7.10
C VAL A 236 4.91 8.86 7.73
N ILE A 237 3.81 9.58 7.77
CA ILE A 237 3.61 10.81 8.55
C ILE A 237 2.91 10.43 9.85
N SER A 238 3.62 10.57 10.97
CA SER A 238 3.04 10.44 12.31
C SER A 238 2.36 11.75 12.69
N PHE A 239 1.05 11.70 12.94
CA PHE A 239 0.28 12.87 13.35
C PHE A 239 0.60 13.29 14.78
N ASP A 240 0.80 12.33 15.68
CA ASP A 240 1.06 12.57 17.09
C ASP A 240 2.45 13.18 17.30
N GLN A 241 3.47 12.66 16.60
CA GLN A 241 4.83 13.19 16.66
C GLN A 241 5.03 14.37 15.71
N SER A 242 4.13 14.57 14.75
CA SER A 242 4.24 15.60 13.70
C SER A 242 5.55 15.52 12.90
N VAL A 243 5.94 14.30 12.51
CA VAL A 243 7.16 14.01 11.77
C VAL A 243 6.94 12.94 10.70
N VAL A 244 7.80 12.94 9.69
CA VAL A 244 7.97 11.83 8.75
C VAL A 244 9.02 10.87 9.30
N ALA A 245 8.67 9.59 9.36
CA ALA A 245 9.52 8.52 9.87
C ALA A 245 9.21 7.18 9.20
N GLU A 246 10.15 6.25 9.30
CA GLU A 246 9.91 4.84 9.01
C GLU A 246 9.14 4.20 10.17
N LYS A 247 8.00 3.58 9.89
CA LYS A 247 7.23 2.80 10.88
C LYS A 247 6.74 1.49 10.28
N TYR A 248 6.41 0.55 11.16
CA TYR A 248 5.68 -0.66 10.79
C TYR A 248 4.18 -0.37 10.77
N ILE A 249 3.53 -0.66 9.65
CA ILE A 249 2.08 -0.57 9.46
C ILE A 249 1.46 -1.97 9.38
N LYS A 250 0.23 -2.10 9.89
CA LYS A 250 -0.59 -3.30 9.84
C LYS A 250 -1.20 -3.45 8.44
N VAL A 251 -0.99 -4.60 7.81
CA VAL A 251 -1.54 -4.98 6.50
C VAL A 251 -2.08 -6.40 6.55
N TYR A 252 -3.06 -6.75 5.73
CA TYR A 252 -3.68 -8.07 5.84
C TYR A 252 -2.83 -9.16 5.17
N CYS A 253 -2.86 -10.33 5.78
CA CYS A 253 -2.35 -11.56 5.24
C CYS A 253 -3.34 -12.69 5.46
N CYS A 254 -3.26 -13.75 4.65
CA CYS A 254 -4.01 -14.97 4.89
C CYS A 254 -3.16 -15.98 5.67
N VAL A 255 -3.68 -16.52 6.77
CA VAL A 255 -2.98 -17.52 7.59
C VAL A 255 -3.85 -18.76 7.83
N ALA A 256 -3.19 -19.90 7.99
CA ALA A 256 -3.82 -21.14 8.41
C ALA A 256 -3.83 -21.22 9.94
N VAL A 257 -4.99 -21.55 10.52
CA VAL A 257 -5.18 -21.71 11.97
C VAL A 257 -5.78 -23.08 12.23
N LYS A 258 -5.19 -23.83 13.16
CA LYS A 258 -5.70 -25.13 13.58
C LYS A 258 -6.77 -24.95 14.66
N PHE A 259 -7.91 -25.63 14.50
CA PHE A 259 -8.92 -25.73 15.55
C PHE A 259 -8.51 -26.82 16.54
N VAL A 260 -8.52 -26.47 17.83
CA VAL A 260 -8.29 -27.41 18.95
C VAL A 260 -9.64 -27.93 19.43
#